data_AF-A0AAN4ZFZ7-F1
#
_entry.id   AF-A0AAN4ZFZ7-F1
#
_cell.length_a   1.000
_cell.length_b   1.000
_cell.length_c   1.000
_cell.angle_alpha   90.00
_cell.angle_beta   90.00
_cell.angle_gamma   90.00
#
_symmetry.space_group_name_H-M   'P 1'
#
loop_
_entity.id
_entity.type
_entity.pdbx_description
1 polymer ?
#
loop_
_entity_poly.entity_id
_entity_poly.type
_entity_poly.pdbx_seq_one_letter_code
_entity_poly.pdbx_strand_id
1 'polypeptide(L)'
;ISELCFVLRQSTVRRDAIAVAPSTSQTDCNIKCIDMPGCEACMFYADRGNCVMLTAARAPPPGQCPIAYDCYEKLTNGCPVITPAAIDAGYTPGACV
;
A
#
# COMPACT_ATOMS: atom_id res chain seq x y z
N ILE A 1 -5.43 -12.26 13.98
CA ILE A 1 -4.45 -11.90 12.93
C ILE A 1 -4.39 -10.39 12.95
N SER A 2 -3.25 -9.81 13.32
CA SER A 2 -3.01 -8.37 13.20
C SER A 2 -2.95 -8.05 11.70
N GLU A 3 -4.07 -7.59 11.15
CA GLU A 3 -4.23 -7.40 9.71
C GLU A 3 -3.35 -6.22 9.27
N LEU A 4 -2.23 -6.52 8.65
CA LEU A 4 -1.42 -5.55 7.95
C LEU A 4 -1.76 -5.60 6.47
N CYS A 5 -2.14 -4.46 5.91
CA CYS A 5 -2.44 -4.33 4.49
C CYS A 5 -2.02 -2.96 3.97
N PHE A 6 -1.99 -2.87 2.64
CA PHE A 6 -1.74 -1.63 1.93
C PHE A 6 -2.95 -1.30 1.07
N VAL A 7 -3.51 -0.11 1.26
CA VAL A 7 -4.69 0.34 0.52
C VAL A 7 -4.32 1.53 -0.34
N LEU A 8 -4.65 1.45 -1.63
CA LEU A 8 -4.51 2.59 -2.53
C LEU A 8 -5.46 3.70 -2.08
N ARG A 9 -4.89 4.88 -1.80
CA ARG A 9 -5.59 6.08 -1.38
C ARG A 9 -5.13 7.25 -2.22
N GLN A 10 -6.08 8.03 -2.72
CA GLN A 10 -5.82 9.38 -3.14
C GLN A 10 -5.81 10.28 -1.90
N SER A 11 -4.70 10.97 -1.67
CA SER A 11 -4.48 11.80 -0.49
C SER A 11 -4.15 13.23 -0.89
N THR A 12 -4.71 14.19 -0.17
CA THR A 12 -4.27 15.60 -0.17
C THR A 12 -3.48 15.93 1.09
N VAL A 13 -3.17 14.96 1.95
CA VAL A 13 -2.41 15.23 3.17
C VAL A 13 -0.94 15.03 2.89
N ARG A 14 -0.11 16.02 3.28
CA ARG A 14 1.34 15.95 3.09
C ARG A 14 1.93 14.79 3.89
N ARG A 15 2.83 14.05 3.27
CA ARG A 15 3.77 13.13 3.90
C ARG A 15 5.18 13.47 3.43
N ASP A 16 6.20 13.26 4.25
CA ASP A 16 7.58 13.36 3.78
C ASP A 16 8.10 12.03 3.27
N ALA A 17 8.94 12.10 2.24
CA ALA A 17 9.79 10.99 1.83
C ALA A 17 10.90 10.77 2.86
N ILE A 18 10.99 9.53 3.37
CA ILE A 18 12.10 9.09 4.23
C ILE A 18 13.18 8.35 3.47
N ALA A 19 12.79 7.67 2.39
CA ALA A 19 13.73 6.94 1.55
C ALA A 19 13.18 6.80 0.12
N VAL A 20 14.11 6.66 -0.80
CA VAL A 20 13.84 6.20 -2.17
C VAL A 20 14.67 4.95 -2.39
N ALA A 21 14.05 3.85 -2.77
CA ALA A 21 14.76 2.59 -3.03
C ALA A 21 14.39 2.01 -4.40
N PRO A 22 15.32 1.32 -5.08
CA PRO A 22 15.02 0.57 -6.29
C PRO A 22 13.89 -0.43 -6.03
N SER A 23 12.95 -0.56 -6.95
CA SER A 23 11.85 -1.51 -6.86
C SER A 23 11.34 -1.88 -8.25
N THR A 24 10.84 -3.10 -8.40
CA THR A 24 10.27 -3.58 -9.67
C THR A 24 8.75 -3.63 -9.66
N SER A 25 8.11 -3.45 -8.49
CA SER A 25 6.65 -3.54 -8.37
C SER A 25 6.13 -2.83 -7.12
N GLN A 26 4.83 -2.53 -7.10
CA GLN A 26 4.18 -1.99 -5.90
C GLN A 26 4.27 -2.96 -4.70
N THR A 27 4.20 -4.27 -4.94
CA THR A 27 4.32 -5.28 -3.88
C THR A 27 5.68 -5.22 -3.19
N ASP A 28 6.76 -5.07 -3.96
CA ASP A 28 8.11 -4.89 -3.40
C ASP A 28 8.23 -3.57 -2.60
N CYS A 29 7.54 -2.51 -3.02
CA CYS A 29 7.43 -1.27 -2.24
C CYS A 29 6.76 -1.49 -0.89
N ASN A 30 5.67 -2.26 -0.88
CA ASN A 30 4.91 -2.58 0.32
C ASN A 30 5.79 -3.35 1.31
N ILE A 31 6.53 -4.37 0.84
CA ILE A 31 7.45 -5.15 1.67
C ILE A 31 8.53 -4.24 2.28
N LYS A 32 9.17 -3.39 1.47
CA LYS A 32 10.17 -2.42 1.95
C LYS A 32 9.61 -1.46 3.00
N CYS A 33 8.35 -1.04 2.84
CA CYS A 33 7.68 -0.19 3.81
C CYS A 33 7.27 -0.93 5.10
N ILE A 34 7.10 -2.26 5.06
CA ILE A 34 6.91 -3.07 6.27
C ILE A 34 8.20 -3.04 7.10
N ASP A 35 9.33 -3.30 6.43
CA ASP A 35 10.65 -3.44 7.06
C ASP A 35 11.29 -2.10 7.46
N MET A 36 10.79 -0.97 6.92
CA MET A 36 11.31 0.36 7.22
C MET A 36 10.58 1.00 8.42
N PRO A 37 11.29 1.28 9.53
CA PRO A 37 10.71 2.00 10.66
C PRO A 37 10.23 3.39 10.25
N GLY A 38 9.00 3.74 10.65
CA GLY A 38 8.38 5.04 10.35
C GLY A 38 7.78 5.16 8.94
N CYS A 39 7.80 4.09 8.13
CA CYS A 39 7.08 4.05 6.88
C CYS A 39 5.59 3.74 7.11
N GLU A 40 4.73 4.70 6.75
CA GLU A 40 3.27 4.64 6.89
C GLU A 40 2.55 4.63 5.54
N ALA A 41 3.26 4.98 4.46
CA ALA A 41 2.76 4.84 3.09
C ALA A 41 3.91 4.66 2.11
N CYS A 42 3.63 4.14 0.91
CA CYS A 42 4.63 4.06 -0.15
C CYS A 42 4.02 4.30 -1.53
N MET A 43 4.87 4.65 -2.49
CA MET A 43 4.50 4.88 -3.89
C MET A 43 5.49 4.20 -4.82
N PHE A 44 5.00 3.43 -5.80
CA PHE A 44 5.82 2.90 -6.87
C PHE A 44 5.78 3.79 -8.11
N TYR A 45 6.96 4.21 -8.57
CA TYR A 45 7.16 4.93 -9.82
C TYR A 45 7.69 3.96 -10.88
N ALA A 46 6.77 3.39 -11.66
CA ALA A 46 7.07 2.36 -12.66
C ALA A 46 8.00 2.87 -13.78
N ASP A 47 7.91 4.16 -14.12
CA ASP A 47 8.77 4.84 -15.09
C ASP A 47 10.24 4.91 -14.62
N ARG A 48 10.46 4.93 -13.31
CA ARG A 48 11.79 5.08 -12.69
C ARG A 48 12.31 3.81 -12.04
N GLY A 49 11.47 2.77 -11.92
CA GLY A 49 11.81 1.54 -11.19
C GLY A 49 12.18 1.81 -9.73
N ASN A 50 11.48 2.74 -9.07
CA ASN A 50 11.79 3.14 -7.70
C ASN A 50 10.53 3.24 -6.84
N CYS A 51 10.69 2.98 -5.55
CA CYS A 51 9.69 3.24 -4.54
C CYS A 51 10.07 4.46 -3.70
N VAL A 52 9.08 5.28 -3.38
CA VAL A 52 9.21 6.35 -2.40
C VAL A 52 8.49 5.91 -1.14
N MET A 53 9.21 5.88 -0.03
CA MET A 53 8.70 5.53 1.29
C MET A 53 8.35 6.80 2.04
N LEU A 54 7.14 6.85 2.59
CA LEU A 54 6.52 8.05 3.13
C LEU A 54 6.23 7.88 4.63
N THR A 55 6.41 8.98 5.35
CA THR A 55 6.07 9.10 6.78
C THR A 55 4.57 9.18 7.04
N ALA A 56 4.21 9.25 8.32
CA ALA A 56 2.86 9.59 8.76
C ALA A 56 2.34 10.89 8.10
N ALA A 57 1.03 10.93 7.89
CA ALA A 57 0.33 12.11 7.41
C ALA A 57 0.52 13.28 8.38
N ARG A 58 0.72 14.49 7.86
CA ARG A 58 0.84 15.69 8.68
C ARG A 58 0.27 16.93 8.01
N ALA A 59 0.00 17.94 8.84
CA ALA A 59 -0.47 19.23 8.37
C ALA A 59 0.57 19.88 7.42
N PRO A 60 0.13 20.43 6.27
CA PRO A 60 1.01 21.24 5.45
C PRO A 60 1.40 22.52 6.19
N PRO A 61 2.59 23.09 5.91
CA PRO A 61 2.96 24.42 6.39
C PRO A 61 1.92 25.48 6.00
N PRO A 62 1.76 26.56 6.79
CA PRO A 62 0.89 27.67 6.43
C PRO A 62 1.20 28.21 5.02
N GLY A 63 0.16 28.44 4.22
CA GLY A 63 0.30 28.99 2.86
C GLY A 63 0.63 27.97 1.76
N GLN A 64 0.70 26.67 2.06
CA GLN A 64 0.85 25.63 1.04
C GLN A 64 -0.50 24.95 0.74
N CYS A 65 -0.88 24.92 -0.53
CA CYS A 65 -2.01 24.13 -1.00
C CYS A 65 -1.55 22.70 -1.31
N PRO A 66 -2.16 21.67 -0.70
CA PRO A 66 -1.79 20.31 -1.02
C PRO A 66 -2.22 19.92 -2.44
N ILE A 67 -1.33 19.23 -3.14
CA ILE A 67 -1.64 18.57 -4.41
C ILE A 67 -2.07 17.14 -4.10
N ALA A 68 -3.15 16.69 -4.73
CA ALA A 68 -3.60 15.30 -4.60
C ALA A 68 -2.57 14.34 -5.20
N TYR A 69 -2.26 13.26 -4.50
CA TYR A 69 -1.39 12.20 -4.98
C TYR A 69 -1.92 10.83 -4.54
N ASP A 70 -1.61 9.80 -5.31
CA ASP A 70 -1.97 8.43 -4.97
C ASP A 70 -0.85 7.78 -4.17
N CYS A 71 -1.19 7.08 -3.09
CA CYS A 71 -0.23 6.30 -2.32
C CYS A 71 -0.88 5.04 -1.76
N TYR A 72 -0.04 4.05 -1.46
CA TYR A 72 -0.47 2.85 -0.74
C TYR A 72 -0.23 3.06 0.74
N GLU A 73 -1.30 3.28 1.49
CA GLU A 73 -1.26 3.52 2.92
C GLU A 73 -1.17 2.20 3.68
N LYS A 74 -0.21 2.11 4.60
CA LYS A 74 -0.02 0.98 5.50
C LYS A 74 -1.06 1.06 6.61
N LEU A 75 -1.92 0.05 6.69
CA LEU A 75 -2.93 -0.07 7.73
C LEU A 75 -2.60 -1.27 8.60
N THR A 76 -2.85 -1.13 9.90
CA THR A 76 -2.73 -2.22 10.90
C THR A 76 -4.10 -2.68 11.40
N ASN A 77 -5.17 -2.08 10.88
CA ASN A 77 -6.55 -2.37 11.19
C ASN A 77 -7.46 -2.04 9.99
N GLY A 78 -8.67 -2.61 9.98
CA GLY A 78 -9.68 -2.28 8.96
C GLY A 78 -9.24 -2.65 7.55
N CYS A 79 -8.44 -3.71 7.42
CA CYS A 79 -8.04 -4.19 6.12
C CYS A 79 -9.27 -4.67 5.36
N PRO A 80 -9.41 -4.30 4.07
CA PRO A 80 -10.52 -4.79 3.28
C PRO A 80 -10.45 -6.31 3.26
N VAL A 81 -11.50 -6.96 3.78
CA VAL A 81 -11.66 -8.41 3.63
C VAL A 81 -11.90 -8.65 2.14
N ILE A 82 -10.84 -9.00 1.42
CA ILE A 82 -10.99 -9.61 0.12
C ILE A 82 -11.53 -10.99 0.42
N THR A 83 -12.86 -11.15 0.36
CA THR A 83 -13.47 -12.47 0.41
C THR A 83 -12.77 -13.29 -0.68
N PRO A 84 -12.01 -14.35 -0.33
CA PRO A 84 -11.46 -15.20 -1.35
C PRO A 84 -12.67 -15.67 -2.17
N ALA A 85 -12.62 -15.50 -3.49
CA ALA A 85 -13.47 -16.33 -4.33
C ALA A 85 -13.21 -17.75 -3.84
N ALA A 86 -14.23 -18.43 -3.28
CA ALA A 86 -13.99 -19.71 -2.65
C ALA A 86 -13.24 -20.56 -3.68
N ILE A 87 -12.03 -20.97 -3.32
CA ILE A 87 -11.34 -21.99 -4.10
C ILE A 87 -12.34 -23.15 -4.11
N ASP A 88 -12.74 -23.57 -5.32
CA ASP A 88 -13.80 -24.55 -5.56
C ASP A 88 -15.25 -24.03 -5.60
N ALA A 89 -15.48 -22.72 -5.70
CA ALA A 89 -16.81 -22.15 -6.00
C ALA A 89 -17.34 -22.71 -7.34
N GLY A 90 -18.26 -23.67 -7.25
CA GLY A 90 -18.84 -24.35 -8.42
C GLY A 90 -18.16 -25.67 -8.80
N TYR A 91 -17.14 -26.13 -8.06
CA TYR A 91 -16.59 -27.47 -8.25
C TYR A 91 -17.55 -28.50 -7.65
N THR A 92 -18.03 -29.42 -8.48
CA THR A 92 -18.77 -30.61 -8.04
C THR A 92 -17.87 -31.80 -8.35
N PRO A 93 -17.33 -32.52 -7.35
CA PRO A 93 -16.54 -33.73 -7.61
C PRO A 93 -17.40 -34.73 -8.39
N GLY A 94 -16.87 -35.26 -9.50
CA GLY A 94 -17.52 -36.34 -10.23
C GLY A 94 -17.54 -37.63 -9.39
N ALA A 95 -18.49 -38.53 -9.66
CA ALA A 95 -18.51 -39.84 -9.02
C ALA A 95 -17.21 -40.60 -9.35
N CYS A 96 -16.58 -41.18 -8.34
CA CYS A 96 -15.51 -42.15 -8.57
C CYS A 96 -16.12 -43.39 -9.24
N VAL A 97 -15.66 -43.72 -10.44
CA VAL A 97 -15.98 -44.98 -11.14
C VAL A 97 -14.91 -46.02 -10.92
#